data_AF-A0A2G8KBG4-F1
#
_entry.id   AF-A0A2G8KBG4-F1
#
_cell.length_a   1.000
_cell.length_b   1.000
_cell.length_c   1.000
_cell.angle_alpha   90.00
_cell.angle_beta   90.00
_cell.angle_gamma   90.00
#
_symmetry.space_group_name_H-M   'P 1'
#
loop_
_entity.id
_entity.type
_entity.pdbx_description
1 polymer ?
#
loop_
_entity_poly.entity_id
_entity_poly.type
_entity_poly.pdbx_seq_one_letter_code
_entity_poly.pdbx_strand_id
1 'polypeptide(L)'
;MVIKSSASLKECHYNDRNNERSDADLILGHEVADFIKCHEFSEDQLEEFYTAVRNYFMSVCSYVIATFPFNDEVLQHAMVADKDKRLEVNFSSVSYFVDRFKFMQDELDDLQVEFAHYQVDDELDMSESTADYFWAELSQQKNKATGAVKYKHLPRVMLMILTVDHSNAQDERIFSVVRKNATEFRPNLSTEVLSKSLTSKLYWQEAGVPCYKRELNRELLQKCKKATMEYNKRSM
;
A
#
# COMPACT_ATOMS: atom_id res chain seq x y z
N MET A 1 -2.12 -10.99 -22.97
CA MET A 1 -1.30 -12.06 -22.37
C MET A 1 -2.17 -13.21 -21.90
N VAL A 2 -1.79 -14.45 -22.20
CA VAL A 2 -2.43 -15.68 -21.68
C VAL A 2 -1.33 -16.49 -20.99
N ILE A 3 -1.19 -16.33 -19.68
CA ILE A 3 -0.22 -17.14 -18.91
C ILE A 3 -0.92 -18.45 -18.54
N LYS A 4 -0.55 -19.55 -19.19
CA LYS A 4 -1.15 -20.87 -18.92
C LYS A 4 -0.55 -21.56 -17.69
N SER A 5 0.71 -21.29 -17.37
CA SER A 5 1.35 -21.49 -16.07
C SER A 5 2.78 -20.92 -16.14
N SER A 6 3.19 -20.13 -15.15
CA SER A 6 4.57 -19.73 -14.93
C SER A 6 4.80 -19.65 -13.43
N ALA A 7 5.92 -20.20 -12.95
CA ALA A 7 6.26 -20.18 -11.53
C ALA A 7 6.68 -18.77 -11.05
N SER A 8 7.13 -17.92 -11.97
CA SER A 8 7.56 -16.55 -11.69
C SER A 8 7.21 -15.59 -12.82
N LEU A 9 6.91 -14.33 -12.47
CA LEU A 9 6.72 -13.23 -13.42
C LEU A 9 7.97 -12.97 -14.27
N LYS A 10 9.16 -13.26 -13.72
CA LYS A 10 10.46 -13.10 -14.41
C LYS A 10 10.73 -14.21 -15.43
N GLU A 11 10.10 -15.36 -15.25
CA GLU A 11 10.27 -16.54 -16.12
C GLU A 11 9.20 -16.59 -17.22
N CYS A 12 8.24 -15.68 -17.19
CA CYS A 12 7.25 -15.56 -18.24
C CYS A 12 7.89 -15.05 -19.52
N HIS A 13 7.88 -15.85 -20.59
CA HIS A 13 8.32 -15.43 -21.92
C HIS A 13 7.24 -14.55 -22.59
N TYR A 14 7.01 -13.35 -22.05
CA TYR A 14 5.99 -12.42 -22.55
C TYR A 14 6.33 -11.78 -23.91
N ASN A 15 7.56 -11.96 -24.38
CA ASN A 15 8.01 -11.54 -25.71
C ASN A 15 7.75 -12.61 -26.79
N ASP A 16 7.25 -13.79 -26.39
CA ASP A 16 6.90 -14.85 -27.33
C ASP A 16 5.44 -14.68 -27.77
N ARG A 17 5.23 -14.56 -29.09
CA ARG A 17 3.92 -14.43 -29.73
C ARG A 17 2.94 -15.53 -29.32
N ASN A 18 3.43 -16.72 -28.99
CA ASN A 18 2.60 -17.84 -28.53
C ASN A 18 2.01 -17.64 -27.13
N ASN A 19 2.61 -16.76 -26.31
CA ASN A 19 2.16 -16.41 -24.96
C ASN A 19 1.34 -15.10 -24.93
N GLU A 20 1.24 -14.44 -26.07
CA GLU A 20 0.43 -13.25 -26.26
C GLU A 20 -1.04 -13.62 -26.52
N ARG A 21 -1.92 -12.62 -26.39
CA ARG A 21 -3.31 -12.80 -26.80
C ARG A 21 -3.42 -12.68 -28.32
N SER A 22 -4.46 -13.32 -28.87
CA SER A 22 -4.87 -13.10 -30.25
C SER A 22 -5.25 -11.63 -30.48
N ASP A 23 -5.27 -11.18 -31.72
CA ASP A 23 -5.67 -9.80 -32.07
C ASP A 23 -7.08 -9.46 -31.58
N ALA A 24 -8.00 -10.43 -31.63
CA ALA A 24 -9.37 -10.29 -31.17
C ALA A 24 -9.50 -10.15 -29.64
N ASP A 25 -8.53 -10.69 -28.88
CA ASP A 25 -8.56 -10.73 -27.42
C ASP A 25 -7.67 -9.67 -26.76
N LEU A 26 -6.98 -8.85 -27.55
CA LEU A 26 -6.19 -7.73 -27.04
C LEU A 26 -7.08 -6.69 -26.36
N ILE A 27 -6.63 -6.20 -25.22
CA ILE A 27 -7.37 -5.20 -24.44
C ILE A 27 -7.01 -3.82 -24.98
N LEU A 28 -7.78 -3.33 -25.95
CA LEU A 28 -7.58 -2.04 -26.61
C LEU A 28 -8.41 -0.90 -26.00
N GLY A 29 -9.42 -1.24 -25.19
CA GLY A 29 -10.49 -0.32 -24.78
C GLY A 29 -11.65 -0.32 -25.78
N HIS A 30 -12.85 0.02 -25.30
CA HIS A 30 -14.10 -0.12 -26.04
C HIS A 30 -14.14 0.75 -27.31
N GLU A 31 -13.75 2.02 -27.19
CA GLU A 31 -13.78 2.99 -28.30
C GLU A 31 -12.84 2.58 -29.45
N VAL A 32 -11.63 2.12 -29.13
CA VAL A 32 -10.65 1.68 -30.12
C VAL A 32 -11.12 0.38 -30.80
N ALA A 33 -11.66 -0.55 -30.03
CA ALA A 33 -12.21 -1.79 -30.58
C ALA A 33 -13.39 -1.53 -31.52
N ASP A 34 -14.27 -0.59 -31.19
CA ASP A 34 -15.41 -0.22 -32.04
C ASP A 34 -14.94 0.54 -33.28
N PHE A 35 -13.96 1.43 -33.15
CA PHE A 35 -13.37 2.15 -34.27
C PHE A 35 -12.77 1.19 -35.32
N ILE A 36 -12.05 0.16 -34.88
CA ILE A 36 -11.47 -0.88 -35.75
C ILE A 36 -12.57 -1.69 -36.46
N LYS A 37 -13.68 -2.00 -35.77
CA LYS A 37 -14.79 -2.77 -36.35
C LYS A 37 -15.63 -1.97 -37.35
N CYS A 38 -15.77 -0.67 -37.13
CA CYS A 38 -16.66 0.19 -37.93
C CYS A 38 -15.99 0.79 -39.17
N HIS A 39 -14.69 0.58 -39.39
CA HIS A 39 -13.94 1.12 -40.52
C HIS A 39 -13.17 0.01 -41.26
N GLU A 40 -12.92 0.22 -42.55
CA GLU A 40 -12.10 -0.68 -43.35
C GLU A 40 -10.63 -0.29 -43.25
N PHE A 41 -9.79 -1.25 -42.89
CA PHE A 41 -8.34 -1.14 -42.85
C PHE A 41 -7.73 -2.23 -43.74
N SER A 42 -6.56 -1.97 -44.32
CA SER A 42 -5.81 -3.03 -44.98
C SER A 42 -5.24 -4.01 -43.96
N GLU A 43 -4.91 -5.23 -44.41
CA GLU A 43 -4.24 -6.23 -43.56
C GLU A 43 -2.92 -5.67 -43.00
N ASP A 44 -2.12 -4.99 -43.83
CA ASP A 44 -0.86 -4.36 -43.40
C ASP A 44 -1.05 -3.32 -42.29
N GLN A 45 -2.11 -2.50 -42.37
CA GLN A 45 -2.41 -1.48 -41.36
C GLN A 45 -2.82 -2.09 -40.02
N LEU A 46 -3.63 -3.16 -40.08
CA LEU A 46 -4.03 -3.89 -38.89
C LEU A 46 -2.83 -4.60 -38.26
N GLU A 47 -1.98 -5.23 -39.07
CA GLU A 47 -0.76 -5.89 -38.60
C GLU A 47 0.20 -4.92 -37.91
N GLU A 48 0.44 -3.74 -38.51
CA GLU A 48 1.27 -2.69 -37.92
C GLU A 48 0.69 -2.20 -36.58
N PHE A 49 -0.62 -1.91 -36.54
CA PHE A 49 -1.31 -1.47 -35.33
C PHE A 49 -1.22 -2.51 -34.20
N TYR A 50 -1.57 -3.76 -34.49
CA TYR A 50 -1.57 -4.84 -33.51
C TYR A 50 -0.16 -5.21 -33.04
N THR A 51 0.86 -5.00 -33.87
CA THR A 51 2.27 -5.12 -33.49
C THR A 51 2.68 -4.00 -32.56
N ALA A 52 2.30 -2.74 -32.85
CA ALA A 52 2.58 -1.61 -31.97
C ALA A 52 1.95 -1.76 -30.58
N VAL A 53 0.69 -2.23 -30.51
CA VAL A 53 0.00 -2.52 -29.25
C VAL A 53 0.77 -3.55 -28.41
N ARG A 54 1.28 -4.60 -29.04
CA ARG A 54 2.06 -5.63 -28.33
C ARG A 54 3.39 -5.09 -27.85
N ASN A 55 4.10 -4.36 -28.69
CA ASN A 55 5.35 -3.70 -28.31
C ASN A 55 5.15 -2.76 -27.11
N TYR A 56 4.01 -2.07 -27.04
CA TYR A 56 3.63 -1.30 -25.85
C TYR A 56 3.50 -2.18 -24.61
N PHE A 57 2.71 -3.26 -24.66
CA PHE A 57 2.56 -4.16 -23.51
C PHE A 57 3.88 -4.83 -23.11
N MET A 58 4.71 -5.26 -24.07
CA MET A 58 6.05 -5.79 -23.81
C MET A 58 6.95 -4.77 -23.11
N SER A 59 6.89 -3.50 -23.52
CA SER A 59 7.65 -2.41 -22.90
C SER A 59 7.19 -2.17 -21.47
N VAL A 60 5.88 -2.17 -21.23
CA VAL A 60 5.30 -2.06 -19.89
C VAL A 60 5.73 -3.23 -19.00
N CYS A 61 5.64 -4.47 -19.49
CA CYS A 61 6.09 -5.65 -18.75
C CYS A 61 7.58 -5.60 -18.42
N SER A 62 8.41 -5.19 -19.38
CA SER A 62 9.85 -5.02 -19.17
C SER A 62 10.15 -3.95 -18.13
N TYR A 63 9.43 -2.83 -18.16
CA TYR A 63 9.54 -1.78 -17.16
C TYR A 63 9.14 -2.27 -15.78
N VAL A 64 8.00 -2.98 -15.66
CA VAL A 64 7.55 -3.55 -14.39
C VAL A 64 8.59 -4.53 -13.84
N ILE A 65 9.09 -5.46 -14.66
CA ILE A 65 10.13 -6.43 -14.25
C ILE A 65 11.41 -5.74 -13.78
N ALA A 66 11.82 -4.66 -14.46
CA ALA A 66 13.02 -3.91 -14.10
C ALA A 66 12.84 -3.02 -12.86
N THR A 67 11.64 -2.51 -12.63
CA THR A 67 11.38 -1.49 -11.60
C THR A 67 10.87 -2.09 -10.29
N PHE A 68 10.04 -3.13 -10.37
CA PHE A 68 9.40 -3.68 -9.18
C PHE A 68 10.40 -4.54 -8.41
N PRO A 69 10.47 -4.38 -7.08
CA PRO A 69 11.49 -5.03 -6.28
C PRO A 69 11.03 -6.45 -5.90
N PHE A 70 10.83 -7.31 -6.91
CA PHE A 70 10.32 -8.69 -6.75
C PHE A 70 11.21 -9.58 -5.86
N ASN A 71 12.48 -9.21 -5.69
CA ASN A 71 13.44 -9.93 -4.86
C ASN A 71 13.82 -9.11 -3.61
N ASP A 72 12.99 -8.15 -3.21
CA ASP A 72 13.21 -7.43 -1.97
C ASP A 72 13.06 -8.37 -0.78
N GLU A 73 14.13 -8.48 0.00
CA GLU A 73 14.18 -9.36 1.16
C GLU A 73 13.13 -8.99 2.22
N VAL A 74 12.87 -7.69 2.42
CA VAL A 74 11.85 -7.22 3.38
C VAL A 74 10.46 -7.67 2.93
N LEU A 75 10.13 -7.48 1.64
CA LEU A 75 8.83 -7.90 1.10
C LEU A 75 8.65 -9.42 1.12
N GLN A 76 9.71 -10.18 0.84
CA GLN A 76 9.67 -11.65 0.92
C GLN A 76 9.39 -12.13 2.35
N HIS A 77 10.05 -11.53 3.35
CA HIS A 77 9.76 -11.86 4.74
C HIS A 77 8.40 -11.34 5.20
N ALA A 78 7.93 -10.19 4.69
CA ALA A 78 6.65 -9.59 5.09
C ALA A 78 5.44 -10.49 4.83
N MET A 79 5.57 -11.45 3.90
CA MET A 79 4.57 -12.48 3.65
C MET A 79 4.14 -13.26 4.91
N VAL A 80 4.96 -13.27 5.98
CA VAL A 80 4.61 -13.91 7.25
C VAL A 80 3.42 -13.28 7.97
N ALA A 81 3.10 -12.01 7.65
CA ALA A 81 1.92 -11.33 8.16
C ALA A 81 0.65 -11.64 7.34
N ASP A 82 0.77 -12.34 6.21
CA ASP A 82 -0.36 -12.81 5.42
C ASP A 82 -0.93 -14.09 6.05
N LYS A 83 -2.16 -13.99 6.58
CA LYS A 83 -2.83 -15.09 7.27
C LYS A 83 -3.02 -16.30 6.34
N ASP A 84 -3.21 -16.08 5.05
CA ASP A 84 -3.51 -17.15 4.08
C ASP A 84 -2.24 -17.94 3.72
N LYS A 85 -1.06 -17.40 4.03
CA LYS A 85 0.25 -18.06 3.83
C LYS A 85 0.79 -18.72 5.09
N ARG A 86 -0.01 -18.81 6.15
CA ARG A 86 0.34 -19.40 7.46
C ARG A 86 1.18 -20.68 7.39
N LEU A 87 0.87 -21.58 6.46
CA LEU A 87 1.53 -22.89 6.32
C LEU A 87 2.76 -22.87 5.40
N GLU A 88 2.95 -21.79 4.64
CA GLU A 88 4.04 -21.64 3.67
C GLU A 88 5.23 -20.85 4.24
N VAL A 89 4.98 -20.07 5.29
CA VAL A 89 5.95 -19.15 5.89
C VAL A 89 6.66 -19.79 7.10
N ASN A 90 7.90 -19.34 7.33
CA ASN A 90 8.77 -19.85 8.39
C ASN A 90 9.02 -18.81 9.47
N PHE A 91 9.36 -19.27 10.68
CA PHE A 91 9.70 -18.40 11.80
C PHE A 91 10.92 -17.49 11.51
N SER A 92 11.79 -17.87 10.57
CA SER A 92 12.90 -17.01 10.12
C SER A 92 12.42 -15.63 9.67
N SER A 93 11.22 -15.52 9.08
CA SER A 93 10.64 -14.24 8.69
C SER A 93 10.18 -13.40 9.88
N VAL A 94 9.68 -14.02 10.96
CA VAL A 94 9.35 -13.31 12.20
C VAL A 94 10.64 -12.79 12.85
N SER A 95 11.65 -13.66 12.97
CA SER A 95 12.96 -13.32 13.53
C SER A 95 13.64 -12.19 12.74
N TYR A 96 13.56 -12.21 11.40
CA TYR A 96 14.05 -11.13 10.55
C TYR A 96 13.55 -9.75 10.98
N PHE A 97 12.25 -9.62 11.24
CA PHE A 97 11.66 -8.33 11.64
C PHE A 97 11.95 -7.96 13.10
N VAL A 98 11.99 -8.93 14.01
CA VAL A 98 12.42 -8.73 15.40
C VAL A 98 13.84 -8.15 15.43
N ASP A 99 14.76 -8.75 14.66
CA ASP A 99 16.14 -8.31 14.60
C ASP A 99 16.33 -6.99 13.84
N ARG A 100 15.59 -6.78 12.75
CA ARG A 100 15.66 -5.56 11.95
C ARG A 100 15.17 -4.34 12.72
N PHE A 101 14.05 -4.46 13.43
CA PHE A 101 13.43 -3.35 14.17
C PHE A 101 13.85 -3.29 15.64
N LYS A 102 14.67 -4.24 16.12
CA LYS A 102 15.09 -4.34 17.52
C LYS A 102 13.88 -4.34 18.46
N PHE A 103 12.88 -5.14 18.12
CA PHE A 103 11.59 -5.18 18.78
C PHE A 103 11.28 -6.58 19.31
N MET A 104 11.03 -6.68 20.62
CA MET A 104 10.80 -7.95 21.33
C MET A 104 11.93 -8.98 21.20
N GLN A 105 13.19 -8.53 21.29
CA GLN A 105 14.34 -9.42 21.17
C GLN A 105 14.47 -10.37 22.36
N ASP A 106 14.00 -9.96 23.54
CA ASP A 106 14.06 -10.76 24.77
C ASP A 106 12.97 -11.84 24.81
N GLU A 107 11.92 -11.70 24.00
CA GLU A 107 10.77 -12.60 23.92
C GLU A 107 10.80 -13.53 22.69
N LEU A 108 11.96 -13.73 22.08
CA LEU A 108 12.09 -14.52 20.84
C LEU A 108 11.66 -15.98 21.01
N ASP A 109 11.99 -16.60 22.15
CA ASP A 109 11.60 -17.98 22.46
C ASP A 109 10.07 -18.11 22.58
N ASP A 110 9.42 -17.16 23.27
CA ASP A 110 7.97 -17.09 23.40
C ASP A 110 7.30 -16.88 22.03
N LEU A 111 7.87 -16.00 21.20
CA LEU A 111 7.41 -15.77 19.83
C LEU A 111 7.50 -17.04 18.97
N GLN A 112 8.56 -17.82 19.11
CA GLN A 112 8.72 -19.06 18.36
C GLN A 112 7.67 -20.09 18.75
N VAL A 113 7.37 -20.21 20.04
CA VAL A 113 6.32 -21.10 20.55
C VAL A 113 4.94 -20.63 20.08
N GLU A 114 4.63 -19.34 20.20
CA GLU A 114 3.37 -18.76 19.72
C GLU A 114 3.20 -18.96 18.21
N PHE A 115 4.25 -18.77 17.42
CA PHE A 115 4.23 -18.99 15.97
C PHE A 115 3.98 -20.45 15.61
N ALA A 116 4.67 -21.39 16.26
CA ALA A 116 4.45 -22.82 16.02
C ALA A 116 3.01 -23.23 16.39
N HIS A 117 2.46 -22.69 17.48
CA HIS A 117 1.07 -22.94 17.87
C HIS A 117 0.08 -22.38 16.84
N TYR A 118 0.30 -21.13 16.41
CA TYR A 118 -0.50 -20.48 15.37
C TYR A 118 -0.56 -21.31 14.08
N GLN A 119 0.55 -21.92 13.65
CA GLN A 119 0.58 -22.71 12.42
C GLN A 119 -0.26 -23.98 12.46
N VAL A 120 -0.55 -24.53 13.65
CA VAL A 120 -1.30 -25.78 13.83
C VAL A 120 -2.67 -25.58 14.49
N ASP A 121 -3.05 -24.33 14.75
CA ASP A 121 -4.29 -23.99 15.44
C ASP A 121 -5.49 -24.03 14.47
N ASP A 122 -6.21 -25.14 14.49
CA ASP A 122 -7.39 -25.37 13.65
C ASP A 122 -8.64 -24.64 14.15
N GLU A 123 -8.60 -24.05 15.37
CA GLU A 123 -9.71 -23.26 15.92
C GLU A 123 -9.70 -21.80 15.45
N LEU A 124 -8.73 -21.40 14.62
CA LEU A 124 -8.63 -20.03 14.12
C LEU A 124 -9.71 -19.76 13.07
N ASP A 125 -10.41 -18.64 13.26
CA ASP A 125 -11.33 -18.13 12.24
C ASP A 125 -10.53 -17.48 11.11
N MET A 126 -10.42 -18.20 9.99
CA MET A 126 -9.72 -17.76 8.79
C MET A 126 -10.63 -17.06 7.78
N SER A 127 -11.84 -16.65 8.18
CA SER A 127 -12.82 -15.96 7.33
C SER A 127 -12.25 -14.73 6.62
N GLU A 128 -13.01 -14.19 5.67
CA GLU A 128 -12.63 -13.02 4.86
C GLU A 128 -12.60 -11.73 5.71
N SER A 129 -11.58 -11.62 6.55
CA SER A 129 -11.12 -10.39 7.19
C SER A 129 -9.76 -10.00 6.60
N THR A 130 -9.50 -8.70 6.52
CA THR A 130 -8.18 -8.21 6.13
C THR A 130 -7.15 -8.56 7.21
N ALA A 131 -5.88 -8.73 6.83
CA ALA A 131 -4.84 -9.24 7.71
C ALA A 131 -4.70 -8.44 9.02
N ASP A 132 -4.85 -7.12 8.96
CA ASP A 132 -4.82 -6.22 10.12
C ASP A 132 -5.92 -6.53 11.13
N TYR A 133 -7.16 -6.73 10.68
CA TYR A 133 -8.27 -7.11 11.54
C TYR A 133 -8.06 -8.50 12.14
N PHE A 134 -7.62 -9.46 11.34
CA PHE A 134 -7.31 -10.82 11.80
C PHE A 134 -6.30 -10.81 12.96
N TRP A 135 -5.16 -10.13 12.80
CA TRP A 135 -4.14 -10.06 13.86
C TRP A 135 -4.63 -9.27 15.07
N ALA A 136 -5.43 -8.22 14.86
CA ALA A 136 -6.03 -7.47 15.96
C ALA A 136 -7.00 -8.33 16.80
N GLU A 137 -7.82 -9.16 16.17
CA GLU A 137 -8.71 -10.10 16.87
C GLU A 137 -7.93 -11.21 17.57
N LEU A 138 -6.91 -11.77 16.90
CA LEU A 138 -6.07 -12.81 17.47
C LEU A 138 -5.38 -12.35 18.76
N SER A 139 -4.96 -11.07 18.81
CA SER A 139 -4.36 -10.45 20.01
C SER A 139 -5.28 -10.41 21.23
N GLN A 140 -6.59 -10.54 21.03
CA GLN A 140 -7.59 -10.50 22.09
C GLN A 140 -8.08 -11.89 22.49
N GLN A 141 -7.76 -12.92 21.72
CA GLN A 141 -8.19 -14.29 22.00
C GLN A 141 -7.60 -14.79 23.31
N LYS A 142 -8.45 -15.42 24.12
CA LYS A 142 -8.08 -15.99 25.41
C LYS A 142 -8.12 -17.50 25.35
N ASN A 143 -7.17 -18.13 26.04
CA ASN A 143 -7.22 -19.56 26.28
C ASN A 143 -8.43 -19.88 27.17
N LYS A 144 -9.30 -20.78 26.70
CA LYS A 144 -10.55 -21.15 27.40
C LYS A 144 -10.30 -21.78 28.79
N ALA A 145 -9.15 -22.42 29.01
CA ALA A 145 -8.82 -23.09 30.26
C ALA A 145 -8.17 -22.16 31.30
N THR A 146 -7.30 -21.25 30.87
CA THR A 146 -6.54 -20.38 31.79
C THR A 146 -7.06 -18.95 31.87
N GLY A 147 -7.88 -18.51 30.89
CA GLY A 147 -8.36 -17.13 30.77
C GLY A 147 -7.28 -16.11 30.36
N ALA A 148 -6.03 -16.55 30.22
CA ALA A 148 -4.92 -15.72 29.73
C ALA A 148 -5.01 -15.51 28.22
N VAL A 149 -4.39 -14.43 27.72
CA VAL A 149 -4.28 -14.17 26.27
C VAL A 149 -3.49 -15.32 25.63
N LYS A 150 -4.03 -15.87 24.54
CA LYS A 150 -3.47 -17.05 23.84
C LYS A 150 -2.20 -16.68 23.05
N TYR A 151 -2.21 -15.52 22.40
CA TYR A 151 -1.10 -15.00 21.60
C TYR A 151 -0.76 -13.58 22.05
N LYS A 152 0.30 -13.42 22.85
CA LYS A 152 0.63 -12.13 23.47
C LYS A 152 1.62 -11.33 22.63
N HIS A 153 2.55 -12.01 21.97
CA HIS A 153 3.69 -11.39 21.31
C HIS A 153 3.52 -11.40 19.78
N LEU A 154 3.11 -12.53 19.20
CA LEU A 154 3.04 -12.75 17.77
C LEU A 154 2.19 -11.70 17.03
N PRO A 155 0.95 -11.39 17.46
CA PRO A 155 0.11 -10.42 16.74
C PRO A 155 0.71 -9.02 16.73
N ARG A 156 1.48 -8.64 17.75
CA ARG A 156 2.15 -7.34 17.82
C ARG A 156 3.25 -7.21 16.78
N VAL A 157 4.00 -8.30 16.54
CA VAL A 157 5.01 -8.33 15.47
C VAL A 157 4.34 -8.25 14.10
N MET A 158 3.25 -8.99 13.89
CA MET A 158 2.52 -8.99 12.61
C MET A 158 1.89 -7.63 12.30
N LEU A 159 1.24 -7.01 13.28
CA LEU A 159 0.69 -5.67 13.12
C LEU A 159 1.78 -4.64 12.84
N MET A 160 2.95 -4.74 13.48
CA MET A 160 4.10 -3.90 13.15
C MET A 160 4.54 -4.10 11.69
N ILE A 161 4.64 -5.34 11.20
CA ILE A 161 4.97 -5.60 9.79
C ILE A 161 3.93 -4.95 8.86
N LEU A 162 2.64 -5.02 9.20
CA LEU A 162 1.57 -4.40 8.43
C LEU A 162 1.58 -2.87 8.46
N THR A 163 2.30 -2.23 9.39
CA THR A 163 2.55 -0.78 9.36
C THR A 163 3.66 -0.36 8.41
N VAL A 164 4.42 -1.31 7.85
CA VAL A 164 5.43 -0.99 6.82
C VAL A 164 4.69 -0.63 5.54
N ASP A 165 4.73 0.64 5.17
CA ASP A 165 4.10 1.13 3.95
C ASP A 165 4.67 0.43 2.72
N HIS A 166 3.80 -0.14 1.90
CA HIS A 166 4.14 -0.85 0.67
C HIS A 166 4.36 0.10 -0.53
N SER A 167 4.17 1.42 -0.34
CA SER A 167 4.32 2.41 -1.40
C SER A 167 4.60 3.81 -0.85
N ASN A 168 5.53 4.51 -1.49
CA ASN A 168 5.76 5.93 -1.25
C ASN A 168 4.62 6.82 -1.80
N ALA A 169 3.56 6.27 -2.39
CA ALA A 169 2.50 7.06 -3.03
C ALA A 169 1.77 8.00 -2.06
N GLN A 170 1.62 7.61 -0.79
CA GLN A 170 1.06 8.50 0.24
C GLN A 170 2.01 9.66 0.54
N ASP A 171 3.31 9.38 0.66
CA ASP A 171 4.35 10.41 0.83
C ASP A 171 4.43 11.33 -0.39
N GLU A 172 4.37 10.79 -1.61
CA GLU A 172 4.35 11.57 -2.85
C GLU A 172 3.12 12.47 -2.95
N ARG A 173 1.97 12.01 -2.47
CA ARG A 173 0.76 12.85 -2.36
C ARG A 173 0.99 13.99 -1.37
N ILE A 174 1.61 13.72 -0.22
CA ILE A 174 1.98 14.76 0.76
C ILE A 174 3.00 15.73 0.15
N PHE A 175 4.02 15.24 -0.57
CA PHE A 175 5.03 16.05 -1.24
C PHE A 175 4.44 16.92 -2.37
N SER A 176 3.42 16.44 -3.08
CA SER A 176 2.66 17.24 -4.04
C SER A 176 1.93 18.39 -3.34
N VAL A 177 1.32 18.13 -2.17
CA VAL A 177 0.68 19.19 -1.36
C VAL A 177 1.71 20.17 -0.82
N VAL A 178 2.88 19.70 -0.38
CA VAL A 178 4.02 20.53 0.05
C VAL A 178 4.46 21.43 -1.10
N ARG A 179 4.71 20.88 -2.30
CA ARG A 179 5.14 21.63 -3.48
C ARG A 179 4.15 22.74 -3.82
N LYS A 180 2.85 22.44 -3.89
CA LYS A 180 1.81 23.44 -4.14
C LYS A 180 1.80 24.58 -3.11
N ASN A 181 2.03 24.27 -1.84
CA ASN A 181 2.02 25.26 -0.76
C ASN A 181 3.35 26.03 -0.62
N ALA A 182 4.48 25.44 -1.00
CA ALA A 182 5.80 26.05 -0.89
C ALA A 182 6.18 26.91 -2.11
N THR A 183 5.78 26.51 -3.32
CA THR A 183 6.28 27.14 -4.57
C THR A 183 5.21 27.79 -5.45
N GLU A 184 3.97 27.30 -5.48
CA GLU A 184 2.98 27.75 -6.49
C GLU A 184 1.96 28.77 -5.97
N PHE A 185 1.42 28.61 -4.75
CA PHE A 185 0.34 29.48 -4.25
C PHE A 185 0.74 30.41 -3.09
N ARG A 186 1.83 30.11 -2.38
CA ARG A 186 2.31 30.87 -1.20
C ARG A 186 3.84 30.81 -1.06
N PRO A 187 4.59 31.55 -1.89
CA PRO A 187 6.03 31.66 -1.68
C PRO A 187 6.26 32.22 -0.26
N ASN A 188 7.09 31.54 0.54
CA ASN A 188 7.52 31.91 1.90
C ASN A 188 6.70 31.42 3.11
N LEU A 189 6.05 30.24 3.05
CA LEU A 189 5.68 29.56 4.30
C LEU A 189 6.94 28.95 4.94
N SER A 190 7.19 29.20 6.24
CA SER A 190 8.25 28.49 6.95
C SER A 190 7.93 27.00 7.04
N THR A 191 8.97 26.16 7.14
CA THR A 191 8.85 24.71 7.29
C THR A 191 7.99 24.32 8.50
N GLU A 192 8.10 25.07 9.60
CA GLU A 192 7.31 24.86 10.81
C GLU A 192 5.81 25.09 10.58
N VAL A 193 5.44 26.19 9.93
CA VAL A 193 4.03 26.50 9.64
C VAL A 193 3.46 25.52 8.62
N LEU A 194 4.26 25.12 7.63
CA LEU A 194 3.89 24.15 6.62
C LEU A 194 3.61 22.78 7.26
N SER A 195 4.53 22.30 8.10
CA SER A 195 4.37 21.05 8.85
C SER A 195 3.08 21.05 9.68
N LYS A 196 2.87 22.08 10.52
CA LYS A 196 1.65 22.19 11.35
C LYS A 196 0.37 22.24 10.52
N SER A 197 0.40 22.95 9.38
CA SER A 197 -0.75 23.04 8.48
C SER A 197 -1.07 21.70 7.80
N LEU A 198 -0.03 20.97 7.38
CA LEU A 198 -0.16 19.65 6.79
C LEU A 198 -0.69 18.63 7.79
N THR A 199 -0.11 18.57 9.00
CA THR A 199 -0.58 17.67 10.07
C THR A 199 -2.05 17.92 10.39
N SER A 200 -2.45 19.19 10.53
CA SER A 200 -3.86 19.52 10.76
C SER A 200 -4.74 19.11 9.59
N LYS A 201 -4.31 19.37 8.34
CA LYS A 201 -5.08 19.00 7.15
C LYS A 201 -5.27 17.49 7.05
N LEU A 202 -4.20 16.71 7.24
CA LEU A 202 -4.21 15.25 7.20
C LEU A 202 -5.11 14.67 8.30
N TYR A 203 -4.96 15.14 9.54
CA TYR A 203 -5.80 14.72 10.67
C TYR A 203 -7.29 14.85 10.35
N TRP A 204 -7.71 16.01 9.84
CA TRP A 204 -9.12 16.23 9.51
C TRP A 204 -9.59 15.46 8.27
N GLN A 205 -8.68 15.12 7.36
CA GLN A 205 -8.99 14.32 6.18
C GLN A 205 -9.22 12.85 6.56
N GLU A 206 -8.35 12.28 7.42
CA GLU A 206 -8.50 10.93 7.97
C GLU A 206 -9.76 10.82 8.85
N ALA A 207 -10.06 11.85 9.65
CA ALA A 207 -11.30 11.89 10.43
C ALA A 207 -12.58 12.02 9.58
N GLY A 208 -12.47 12.17 8.26
CA GLY A 208 -13.60 12.32 7.35
C GLY A 208 -14.41 13.60 7.56
N VAL A 209 -13.86 14.60 8.26
CA VAL A 209 -14.58 15.85 8.61
C VAL A 209 -14.32 16.92 7.54
N PRO A 210 -15.36 17.32 6.76
CA PRO A 210 -15.23 18.39 5.78
C PRO A 210 -14.83 19.71 6.44
N CYS A 211 -14.08 20.55 5.73
CA CYS A 211 -13.53 21.80 6.28
C CYS A 211 -14.58 22.73 6.92
N TYR A 212 -15.79 22.77 6.35
CA TYR A 212 -16.89 23.61 6.82
C TYR A 212 -17.61 23.05 8.07
N LYS A 213 -17.36 21.79 8.44
CA LYS A 213 -17.88 21.17 9.68
C LYS A 213 -16.85 21.16 10.82
N ARG A 214 -15.66 21.71 10.59
CA ARG A 214 -14.59 21.74 11.60
C ARG A 214 -14.95 22.74 12.70
N GLU A 215 -15.23 22.25 13.89
CA GLU A 215 -15.37 23.12 15.07
C GLU A 215 -13.99 23.53 15.58
N LEU A 216 -13.62 24.78 15.28
CA LEU A 216 -12.39 25.37 15.81
C LEU A 216 -12.63 25.86 17.24
N ASN A 217 -11.64 25.61 18.12
CA ASN A 217 -11.69 26.09 19.49
C ASN A 217 -11.94 27.61 19.53
N ARG A 218 -12.93 28.05 20.32
CA ARG A 218 -13.33 29.45 20.47
C ARG A 218 -12.17 30.35 20.92
N GLU A 219 -11.28 29.86 21.79
CA GLU A 219 -10.10 30.61 22.22
C GLU A 219 -9.12 30.85 21.08
N LEU A 220 -8.93 29.84 20.21
CA LEU A 220 -8.08 29.96 19.03
C LEU A 220 -8.66 31.00 18.06
N LEU A 221 -9.98 30.96 17.81
CA LEU A 221 -10.65 31.95 16.97
C LEU A 221 -10.49 33.37 17.52
N GLN A 222 -10.60 33.56 18.84
CA GLN A 222 -10.38 34.86 19.47
C GLN A 222 -8.93 35.35 19.32
N LYS A 223 -7.95 34.45 19.52
CA LYS A 223 -6.53 34.78 19.33
C LYS A 223 -6.21 35.15 17.88
N CYS A 224 -6.71 34.39 16.91
CA CYS A 224 -6.55 34.71 15.49
C CYS A 224 -7.19 36.06 15.14
N LYS A 225 -8.41 36.33 15.64
CA LYS A 225 -9.10 37.61 15.40
C LYS A 225 -8.30 38.79 15.96
N LYS A 226 -7.73 38.66 17.17
CA LYS A 226 -6.85 39.68 17.77
C LYS A 226 -5.59 39.89 16.94
N ALA A 227 -4.90 38.83 16.54
CA ALA A 227 -3.68 38.91 15.73
C ALA A 227 -3.92 39.57 14.37
N THR A 228 -5.03 39.24 13.68
CA THR A 228 -5.39 39.89 12.41
C THR A 228 -5.68 41.38 12.60
N MET A 229 -6.39 41.76 13.68
CA MET A 229 -6.65 43.16 13.99
C MET A 229 -5.36 43.94 14.27
N GLU A 230 -4.39 43.34 14.98
CA GLU A 230 -3.09 43.95 15.24
C GLU A 230 -2.25 44.11 13.98
N TYR A 231 -2.22 43.11 13.10
CA TYR A 231 -1.52 43.18 11.81
C TYR A 231 -2.08 44.30 10.92
N ASN A 232 -3.40 44.38 10.80
CA ASN A 232 -4.07 45.41 9.99
C ASN A 232 -3.82 46.82 10.56
N LYS A 233 -3.73 46.97 11.88
CA LYS A 233 -3.36 48.24 12.53
C LYS A 233 -1.91 48.66 12.27
N ARG A 234 -1.00 47.71 12.01
CA ARG A 234 0.41 47.98 11.70
C ARG A 234 0.67 48.25 10.21
N SER A 235 -0.30 47.92 9.36
CA SER A 235 -0.20 48.05 7.89
C SER A 235 -0.98 49.26 7.33
N MET A 236 -1.61 50.05 8.22
CA MET A 236 -2.14 51.40 7.99
C MET A 236 -1.14 52.42 8.54
#